data_AF-A0AAV7H7L7-F1
#
_entry.id   AF-A0AAV7H7L7-F1
#
_cell.length_a   1.000
_cell.length_b   1.000
_cell.length_c   1.000
_cell.angle_alpha   90.00
_cell.angle_beta   90.00
_cell.angle_gamma   90.00
#
_symmetry.space_group_name_H-M   'P 1'
#
loop_
_entity.id
_entity.type
_entity.pdbx_description
1 polymer ?
#
loop_
_entity_poly.entity_id
_entity_poly.type
_entity_poly.pdbx_seq_one_letter_code
_entity_poly.pdbx_strand_id
1 'polypeptide(L)'
;MEVVACGQASEVGAPLLPRFEAMKQHEMTEGIIEFRKLPVPAYRFSLLKKCWMEVYTPVYEQMKVDKCTDFVHAFMLGFDIPNALALLCLDDLYVDSFEIKDVKILRGEHLSRTIGRLSGKCGKTKFAIENSTRTRIVIADTKIHILGSFMNIKVARDSLCSLILGSPPGKVYSKLRAVTARLAEKY
;
A
#
# COMPACT_ATOMS: atom_id res chain seq x y z
N MET A 1 -20.78 75.30 -14.47
CA MET A 1 -20.19 74.67 -13.27
C MET A 1 -20.89 73.33 -13.11
N GLU A 2 -20.25 72.27 -13.59
CA GLU A 2 -20.69 70.89 -13.38
C GLU A 2 -20.52 70.50 -11.91
N VAL A 3 -21.43 69.67 -11.39
CA VAL A 3 -21.12 68.61 -10.44
C VAL A 3 -22.18 67.49 -10.50
N VAL A 4 -21.75 66.36 -11.04
CA VAL A 4 -21.88 64.97 -10.55
C VAL A 4 -23.14 64.55 -9.78
N ALA A 5 -23.82 63.50 -10.28
CA ALA A 5 -24.46 62.48 -9.44
C ALA A 5 -24.62 61.12 -10.18
N CYS A 6 -23.81 60.16 -9.74
CA CYS A 6 -24.07 58.74 -9.48
C CYS A 6 -25.11 57.96 -10.30
N GLY A 7 -24.67 56.84 -10.91
CA GLY A 7 -25.57 55.74 -11.29
C GLY A 7 -25.00 54.76 -12.32
N GLN A 8 -23.98 53.97 -11.97
CA GLN A 8 -23.66 52.73 -12.71
C GLN A 8 -23.93 51.53 -11.81
N ALA A 9 -25.01 50.80 -12.11
CA ALA A 9 -25.23 49.46 -11.60
C ALA A 9 -24.25 48.51 -12.33
N SER A 10 -23.24 48.04 -11.61
CA SER A 10 -22.35 46.98 -12.08
C SER A 10 -23.06 45.64 -11.95
N GLU A 11 -23.41 45.05 -13.08
CA GLU A 11 -23.89 43.67 -13.17
C GLU A 11 -22.78 42.72 -12.72
N VAL A 12 -22.96 42.15 -11.52
CA VAL A 12 -22.03 41.18 -10.96
C VAL A 12 -22.20 39.88 -11.75
N GLY A 13 -21.28 39.64 -12.69
CA GLY A 13 -21.28 38.45 -13.54
C GLY A 13 -21.33 37.18 -12.71
N ALA A 14 -22.38 36.37 -12.91
CA ALA A 14 -22.49 35.06 -12.29
C ALA A 14 -21.29 34.19 -12.72
N PRO A 15 -20.70 33.39 -11.81
CA PRO A 15 -19.68 32.44 -12.20
C PRO A 15 -20.32 31.42 -13.16
N LEU A 16 -19.83 31.37 -14.39
CA LEU A 16 -20.35 30.49 -15.43
C LEU A 16 -20.29 29.05 -14.92
N LEU A 17 -21.45 28.42 -14.74
CA LEU A 17 -21.58 27.00 -14.46
C LEU A 17 -20.79 26.22 -15.53
N PRO A 18 -19.95 25.24 -15.15
CA PRO A 18 -19.22 24.43 -16.12
C PRO A 18 -20.23 23.75 -17.06
N ARG A 19 -20.15 24.09 -18.34
CA ARG A 19 -20.99 23.49 -19.38
C ARG A 19 -20.33 22.20 -19.85
N PHE A 20 -20.82 21.07 -19.33
CA PHE A 20 -20.40 19.76 -19.80
C PHE A 20 -21.14 19.43 -21.10
N GLU A 21 -20.42 19.38 -22.22
CA GLU A 21 -20.98 18.89 -23.48
C GLU A 21 -21.26 17.39 -23.38
N ALA A 22 -22.40 16.95 -23.92
CA ALA A 22 -22.77 15.54 -23.90
C ALA A 22 -21.79 14.73 -24.76
N MET A 23 -21.12 13.76 -24.15
CA MET A 23 -20.18 12.83 -24.78
C MET A 23 -20.86 12.06 -25.92
N LYS A 24 -20.15 11.84 -27.04
CA LYS A 24 -20.73 11.20 -28.23
C LYS A 24 -20.95 9.70 -27.96
N GLN A 25 -22.04 9.12 -28.48
CA GLN A 25 -22.35 7.68 -28.32
C GLN A 25 -21.23 6.73 -28.78
N HIS A 26 -20.38 7.16 -29.71
CA HIS A 26 -19.20 6.40 -30.13
C HIS A 26 -18.14 6.29 -29.02
N GLU A 27 -17.92 7.35 -28.25
CA GLU A 27 -17.01 7.37 -27.09
C GLU A 27 -17.56 6.56 -25.91
N MET A 28 -18.87 6.33 -25.86
CA MET A 28 -19.51 5.45 -24.87
C MET A 28 -19.34 3.95 -25.20
N THR A 29 -19.04 3.60 -26.46
CA THR A 29 -19.05 2.20 -26.93
C THR A 29 -17.66 1.67 -27.25
N GLU A 30 -16.75 2.54 -27.68
CA GLU A 30 -15.33 2.21 -27.73
C GLU A 30 -14.77 2.32 -26.31
N GLY A 31 -14.89 1.22 -25.56
CA GLY A 31 -14.20 1.10 -24.29
C GLY A 31 -12.75 1.51 -24.48
N ILE A 32 -12.37 2.64 -23.87
CA ILE A 32 -11.01 3.16 -23.91
C ILE A 32 -10.11 2.02 -23.45
N ILE A 33 -9.25 1.52 -24.35
CA ILE A 33 -8.34 0.42 -24.01
C ILE A 33 -7.30 0.99 -23.05
N GLU A 34 -7.49 0.75 -21.77
CA GLU A 34 -6.56 1.18 -20.73
C GLU A 34 -5.39 0.19 -20.63
N PHE A 35 -4.20 0.66 -21.01
CA PHE A 35 -2.97 -0.10 -20.82
C PHE A 35 -2.25 0.35 -19.56
N ARG A 36 -1.90 -0.60 -18.69
CA ARG A 36 -0.91 -0.38 -17.62
C ARG A 36 0.34 -1.21 -17.84
N LYS A 37 1.49 -0.53 -17.78
CA LYS A 37 2.81 -1.15 -17.86
C LYS A 37 3.39 -1.26 -16.46
N LEU A 38 3.83 -2.46 -16.10
CA LEU A 38 4.49 -2.72 -14.83
C LEU A 38 5.97 -3.08 -15.05
N PRO A 39 6.91 -2.34 -14.46
CA PRO A 39 8.32 -2.68 -14.54
C PRO A 39 8.60 -3.91 -13.67
N VAL A 40 9.21 -4.94 -14.28
CA VAL A 40 9.58 -6.17 -13.58
C VAL A 40 11.08 -6.15 -13.27
N PRO A 41 11.49 -6.25 -11.98
CA PRO A 41 12.90 -6.39 -11.63
C PRO A 41 13.50 -7.68 -12.22
N ALA A 42 14.71 -7.59 -12.77
CA ALA A 42 15.36 -8.72 -13.46
C ALA A 42 15.51 -9.98 -12.57
N TYR A 43 15.78 -9.81 -11.27
CA TYR A 43 15.92 -10.92 -10.32
C TYR A 43 14.62 -11.69 -10.06
N ARG A 44 13.45 -11.11 -10.38
CA ARG A 44 12.11 -11.70 -10.18
C ARG A 44 11.56 -12.35 -11.46
N PHE A 45 12.15 -12.07 -12.62
CA PHE A 45 11.65 -12.57 -13.91
C PHE A 45 11.68 -14.11 -14.02
N SER A 46 12.67 -14.75 -13.41
CA SER A 46 12.79 -16.21 -13.38
C SER A 46 11.66 -16.88 -12.59
N LEU A 47 11.21 -16.27 -11.49
CA LEU A 47 10.09 -16.74 -10.68
C LEU A 47 8.76 -16.50 -11.41
N LEU A 48 8.61 -15.34 -12.04
CA LEU A 48 7.43 -15.00 -12.82
C LEU A 48 7.18 -16.01 -13.94
N LYS A 49 8.24 -16.41 -14.67
CA LYS A 49 8.11 -17.38 -15.77
C LYS A 49 7.68 -18.76 -15.27
N LYS A 50 8.12 -19.19 -14.09
CA LYS A 50 7.75 -20.49 -13.51
C LYS A 50 6.30 -20.54 -13.04
N CYS A 51 5.85 -19.48 -12.36
CA CYS A 51 4.50 -19.40 -11.79
C CYS A 51 3.51 -18.62 -12.68
N TRP A 52 3.81 -18.45 -13.97
CA TRP A 52 3.04 -17.57 -14.85
C TRP A 52 1.56 -17.97 -14.93
N MET A 53 1.27 -19.28 -15.01
CA MET A 53 -0.10 -19.79 -15.09
C MET A 53 -0.91 -19.47 -13.82
N GLU A 54 -0.29 -19.51 -12.65
CA GLU A 54 -0.94 -19.18 -11.37
C GLU A 54 -1.24 -17.68 -11.22
N VAL A 55 -0.45 -16.83 -11.88
CA VAL A 55 -0.66 -15.37 -11.90
C VAL A 55 -1.69 -14.99 -12.98
N TYR A 56 -1.65 -15.65 -14.14
CA TYR A 56 -2.51 -15.33 -15.27
C TYR A 56 -3.98 -15.67 -15.03
N THR A 57 -4.28 -16.86 -14.49
CA THR A 57 -5.65 -17.32 -14.24
C THR A 57 -6.48 -16.32 -13.41
N PRO A 58 -6.05 -15.90 -12.21
CA PRO A 58 -6.84 -14.96 -11.41
C PRO A 58 -6.95 -13.56 -12.06
N VAL A 59 -5.94 -13.15 -12.84
CA VAL A 59 -5.97 -11.87 -13.59
C VAL A 59 -6.95 -11.92 -14.75
N TYR A 60 -7.07 -13.06 -15.44
CA TYR A 60 -8.02 -13.24 -16.51
C TYR A 60 -9.47 -13.28 -16.00
N GLU A 61 -9.69 -13.94 -14.86
CA GLU A 61 -11.00 -13.99 -14.20
C GLU A 61 -11.43 -12.62 -13.66
N GLN A 62 -10.48 -11.86 -13.11
CA GLN A 62 -10.71 -10.52 -12.59
C GLN A 62 -10.50 -9.46 -13.68
N MET A 63 -11.57 -9.08 -14.39
CA MET A 63 -11.54 -8.06 -15.46
C MET A 63 -11.30 -6.60 -14.97
N LYS A 64 -10.70 -6.41 -13.80
CA LYS A 64 -10.42 -5.08 -13.22
C LYS A 64 -8.94 -4.75 -13.33
N VAL A 65 -8.58 -3.88 -14.28
CA VAL A 65 -7.19 -3.50 -14.57
C VAL A 65 -6.47 -2.94 -13.33
N ASP A 66 -7.16 -2.16 -12.49
CA ASP A 66 -6.59 -1.60 -11.27
C ASP A 66 -6.12 -2.66 -10.28
N LYS A 67 -7.02 -3.57 -9.89
CA LYS A 67 -6.73 -4.62 -8.92
C LYS A 67 -5.67 -5.59 -9.43
N CYS A 68 -5.71 -5.89 -10.73
CA CYS A 68 -4.69 -6.73 -11.37
C CYS A 68 -3.32 -6.04 -11.37
N THR A 69 -3.29 -4.72 -11.52
CA THR A 69 -2.04 -3.94 -11.39
C THR A 69 -1.46 -4.07 -9.98
N ASP A 70 -2.28 -3.87 -8.96
CA ASP A 70 -1.86 -3.95 -7.56
C ASP A 70 -1.42 -5.37 -7.18
N PHE A 71 -2.12 -6.39 -7.68
CA PHE A 71 -1.76 -7.79 -7.51
C PHE A 71 -0.38 -8.12 -8.08
N VAL A 72 -0.13 -7.75 -9.34
CA VAL A 72 1.17 -7.98 -9.98
C VAL A 72 2.24 -7.15 -9.29
N HIS A 73 1.94 -5.92 -8.87
CA HIS A 73 2.88 -5.08 -8.12
C HIS A 73 3.26 -5.73 -6.78
N ALA A 74 2.30 -6.23 -6.01
CA ALA A 74 2.55 -6.96 -4.77
C ALA A 74 3.42 -8.21 -5.00
N PHE A 75 3.15 -8.96 -6.08
CA PHE A 75 4.00 -10.07 -6.45
C PHE A 75 5.43 -9.60 -6.75
N MET A 76 5.64 -8.52 -7.49
CA MET A 76 6.99 -8.01 -7.77
C MET A 76 7.74 -7.58 -6.50
N LEU A 77 7.04 -7.03 -5.52
CA LEU A 77 7.61 -6.59 -4.24
C LEU A 77 8.11 -7.72 -3.36
N GLY A 78 7.66 -8.96 -3.59
CA GLY A 78 8.14 -10.09 -2.83
C GLY A 78 7.07 -11.01 -2.26
N PHE A 79 5.79 -10.63 -2.34
CA PHE A 79 4.72 -11.39 -1.71
C PHE A 79 4.48 -12.73 -2.40
N ASP A 80 4.06 -13.72 -1.62
CA ASP A 80 3.62 -15.02 -2.14
C ASP A 80 2.29 -14.87 -2.88
N ILE A 81 2.06 -15.74 -3.86
CA ILE A 81 0.84 -15.80 -4.67
C ILE A 81 -0.45 -15.84 -3.83
N PRO A 82 -0.60 -16.72 -2.82
CA PRO A 82 -1.83 -16.75 -2.00
C PRO A 82 -2.05 -15.45 -1.21
N ASN A 83 -0.98 -14.78 -0.79
CA ASN A 83 -1.07 -13.51 -0.08
C ASN A 83 -1.43 -12.37 -1.04
N ALA A 84 -0.91 -12.40 -2.26
CA ALA A 84 -1.28 -11.45 -3.31
C ALA A 84 -2.74 -11.67 -3.76
N LEU A 85 -3.22 -12.91 -3.85
CA LEU A 85 -4.61 -13.23 -4.21
C LEU A 85 -5.62 -12.60 -3.24
N ALA A 86 -5.24 -12.41 -1.97
CA ALA A 86 -6.07 -11.72 -0.98
C ALA A 86 -6.40 -10.27 -1.39
N LEU A 87 -5.52 -9.58 -2.15
CA LEU A 87 -5.78 -8.25 -2.71
C LEU A 87 -6.86 -8.26 -3.80
N LEU A 88 -6.98 -9.37 -4.54
CA LEU A 88 -8.04 -9.52 -5.56
C LEU A 88 -9.40 -9.85 -4.92
N CYS A 89 -9.38 -10.50 -3.75
CA CYS A 89 -10.58 -10.94 -3.05
C CYS A 89 -11.20 -9.84 -2.16
N LEU A 90 -10.36 -9.02 -1.51
CA LEU A 90 -10.78 -8.02 -0.52
C LEU A 90 -10.30 -6.61 -0.91
N ASP A 91 -11.22 -5.66 -0.94
CA ASP A 91 -10.97 -4.29 -1.44
C ASP A 91 -10.36 -3.36 -0.38
N ASP A 92 -10.40 -3.76 0.89
CA ASP A 92 -9.86 -2.99 2.02
C ASP A 92 -8.39 -3.33 2.35
N LEU A 93 -7.75 -4.11 1.49
CA LEU A 93 -6.39 -4.60 1.68
C LEU A 93 -5.41 -3.74 0.90
N TYR A 94 -4.42 -3.19 1.59
CA TYR A 94 -3.45 -2.27 1.03
C TYR A 94 -2.03 -2.83 1.13
N VAL A 95 -1.17 -2.39 0.22
CA VAL A 95 0.27 -2.65 0.29
C VAL A 95 0.98 -1.36 0.65
N ASP A 96 1.76 -1.41 1.73
CA ASP A 96 2.54 -0.30 2.24
C ASP A 96 4.03 -0.61 2.09
N SER A 97 4.80 0.35 1.59
CA SER A 97 6.24 0.22 1.38
C SER A 97 6.97 1.21 2.27
N PHE A 98 7.88 0.70 3.09
CA PHE A 98 8.54 1.48 4.12
C PHE A 98 10.05 1.36 4.03
N GLU A 99 10.77 2.48 4.07
CA GLU A 99 12.23 2.49 4.10
C GLU A 99 12.77 2.67 5.52
N ILE A 100 13.77 1.87 5.88
CA ILE A 100 14.38 1.94 7.22
C ILE A 100 15.07 3.29 7.46
N LYS A 101 15.52 3.95 6.39
CA LYS A 101 16.21 5.25 6.42
C LYS A 101 15.31 6.39 6.91
N ASP A 102 13.99 6.27 6.73
CA ASP A 102 13.03 7.34 7.09
C ASP A 102 12.89 7.50 8.61
N VAL A 103 13.08 6.42 9.39
CA VAL A 103 13.02 6.45 10.86
C VAL A 103 14.34 6.88 11.46
N LYS A 104 15.42 6.28 10.95
CA LYS A 104 16.74 6.45 11.52
C LYS A 104 17.79 6.32 10.43
N ILE A 105 18.66 7.31 10.36
CA ILE A 105 19.83 7.29 9.49
C ILE A 105 20.81 6.26 10.04
N LEU A 106 20.75 5.04 9.51
CA LEU A 106 21.55 3.90 9.92
C LEU A 106 22.67 3.66 8.90
N ARG A 107 23.89 3.39 9.39
CA ARG A 107 25.06 3.05 8.57
C ARG A 107 25.50 1.61 8.85
N GLY A 108 25.82 0.87 7.78
CA GLY A 108 26.52 -0.42 7.82
C GLY A 108 26.05 -1.40 8.90
N GLU A 109 26.91 -1.64 9.90
CA GLU A 109 26.69 -2.59 10.99
C GLU A 109 25.40 -2.34 11.78
N HIS A 110 25.00 -1.08 11.95
CA HIS A 110 23.75 -0.75 12.64
C HIS A 110 22.51 -1.13 11.80
N LEU A 111 22.62 -1.12 10.47
CA LEU A 111 21.54 -1.55 9.57
C LEU A 111 21.37 -3.06 9.65
N SER A 112 22.44 -3.84 9.51
CA SER A 112 22.39 -5.30 9.61
C SER A 112 21.92 -5.76 11.00
N ARG A 113 22.36 -5.07 12.06
CA ARG A 113 21.86 -5.30 13.42
C ARG A 113 20.36 -5.03 13.55
N THR A 114 19.87 -3.95 12.95
CA THR A 114 18.44 -3.60 12.97
C THR A 114 17.61 -4.63 12.19
N ILE A 115 18.06 -5.06 11.01
CA ILE A 115 17.43 -6.13 10.22
C ILE A 115 17.39 -7.44 11.03
N GLY A 116 18.49 -7.78 11.72
CA GLY A 116 18.55 -8.94 12.61
C GLY A 116 17.54 -8.88 13.76
N ARG A 117 17.26 -7.69 14.31
CA ARG A 117 16.21 -7.49 15.33
C ARG A 117 14.79 -7.59 14.77
N LEU A 118 14.59 -7.09 13.55
CA LEU A 118 13.30 -7.10 12.86
C LEU A 118 12.84 -8.53 12.58
N SER A 119 13.74 -9.34 12.03
CA SER A 119 13.49 -10.75 11.76
C SER A 119 13.47 -11.56 13.07
N GLY A 120 14.40 -11.27 13.98
CA GLY A 120 14.63 -12.09 15.18
C GLY A 120 15.26 -13.44 14.82
N LYS A 121 15.44 -14.31 15.81
CA LYS A 121 15.97 -15.66 15.58
C LYS A 121 15.00 -16.45 14.68
N CYS A 122 15.48 -16.87 13.51
CA CYS A 122 14.69 -17.60 12.50
C CYS A 122 13.36 -16.92 12.12
N GLY A 123 13.29 -15.59 12.07
CA GLY A 123 12.06 -14.90 11.66
C GLY A 123 10.95 -14.88 12.73
N LYS A 124 11.21 -15.34 13.96
CA LYS A 124 10.19 -15.44 15.02
C LYS A 124 9.52 -14.10 15.35
N THR A 125 10.28 -13.02 15.36
CA THR A 125 9.74 -11.69 15.68
C THR A 125 8.85 -11.18 14.56
N LYS A 126 9.27 -11.34 13.30
CA LYS A 126 8.45 -11.07 12.13
C LYS A 126 7.14 -11.85 12.19
N PHE A 127 7.21 -13.17 12.39
CA PHE A 127 6.04 -14.04 12.40
C PHE A 127 5.07 -13.73 13.56
N ALA A 128 5.60 -13.33 14.72
CA ALA A 128 4.78 -12.90 15.84
C ALA A 128 3.98 -11.63 15.51
N ILE A 129 4.62 -10.64 14.85
CA ILE A 129 3.96 -9.40 14.44
C ILE A 129 2.88 -9.70 13.38
N GLU A 130 3.22 -10.52 12.37
CA GLU A 130 2.29 -10.94 11.32
C GLU A 130 1.05 -11.61 11.91
N ASN A 131 1.24 -12.57 12.83
CA ASN A 131 0.13 -13.28 13.46
C ASN A 131 -0.71 -12.38 14.37
N SER A 132 -0.09 -11.47 15.14
CA SER A 132 -0.81 -10.55 16.02
C SER A 132 -1.63 -9.50 15.28
N THR A 133 -1.15 -9.05 14.12
CA THR A 133 -1.80 -7.97 13.34
C THR A 133 -2.59 -8.48 12.14
N ARG A 134 -2.55 -9.79 11.84
CA ARG A 134 -3.11 -10.37 10.62
C ARG A 134 -2.61 -9.67 9.36
N THR A 135 -1.31 -9.38 9.33
CA THR A 135 -0.63 -8.77 8.18
C THR A 135 0.38 -9.74 7.59
N ARG A 136 0.79 -9.48 6.35
CA ARG A 136 1.90 -10.17 5.70
C ARG A 136 3.03 -9.18 5.50
N ILE A 137 4.24 -9.54 5.90
CA ILE A 137 5.39 -8.67 5.86
C ILE A 137 6.46 -9.31 4.97
N VAL A 138 7.08 -8.52 4.10
CA VAL A 138 8.27 -8.89 3.34
C VAL A 138 9.39 -7.93 3.73
N ILE A 139 10.55 -8.48 4.09
CA ILE A 139 11.71 -7.68 4.48
C ILE A 139 12.72 -7.79 3.33
N ALA A 140 13.03 -6.66 2.70
CA ALA A 140 13.95 -6.53 1.57
C ALA A 140 15.08 -5.56 1.94
N ASP A 141 15.97 -5.98 2.85
CA ASP A 141 17.15 -5.28 3.39
C ASP A 141 16.92 -3.81 3.81
N THR A 142 16.76 -2.92 2.83
CA THR A 142 16.50 -1.49 2.99
C THR A 142 15.00 -1.13 3.04
N LYS A 143 14.17 -1.92 2.37
CA LYS A 143 12.72 -1.73 2.24
C LYS A 143 11.96 -2.83 2.98
N ILE A 144 10.85 -2.49 3.58
CA ILE A 144 9.93 -3.40 4.23
C ILE A 144 8.57 -3.17 3.60
N HIS A 145 7.96 -4.24 3.10
CA HIS A 145 6.62 -4.21 2.54
C HIS A 145 5.66 -4.85 3.51
N ILE A 146 4.51 -4.22 3.75
CA ILE A 146 3.47 -4.71 4.64
C ILE A 146 2.17 -4.76 3.84
N LEU A 147 1.48 -5.88 3.92
CA LEU A 147 0.18 -6.10 3.30
C LEU A 147 -0.85 -6.34 4.40
N GLY A 148 -1.95 -5.61 4.36
CA GLY A 148 -3.01 -5.71 5.36
C GLY A 148 -4.06 -4.61 5.26
N SER A 149 -5.01 -4.63 6.19
CA SER A 149 -5.94 -3.51 6.37
C SER A 149 -5.22 -2.30 6.95
N PHE A 150 -5.69 -1.09 6.63
CA PHE A 150 -5.05 0.16 7.04
C PHE A 150 -4.77 0.28 8.55
N MET A 151 -5.75 -0.10 9.39
CA MET A 151 -5.58 -0.07 10.85
C MET A 151 -4.48 -1.03 11.33
N ASN A 152 -4.45 -2.24 10.75
CA ASN A 152 -3.48 -3.27 11.12
C ASN A 152 -2.08 -2.91 10.63
N ILE A 153 -1.97 -2.33 9.44
CA ILE A 153 -0.71 -1.80 8.89
C ILE A 153 -0.14 -0.75 9.85
N LYS A 154 -0.95 0.18 10.37
CA LYS A 154 -0.48 1.19 11.33
C LYS A 154 0.12 0.56 12.59
N VAL A 155 -0.57 -0.42 13.17
CA VAL A 155 -0.08 -1.12 14.38
C VAL A 155 1.20 -1.91 14.10
N ALA A 156 1.29 -2.56 12.94
CA ALA A 156 2.50 -3.23 12.50
C ALA A 156 3.65 -2.23 12.29
N ARG A 157 3.41 -1.12 11.59
CA ARG A 157 4.39 -0.06 11.33
C ARG A 157 4.93 0.52 12.64
N ASP A 158 4.06 0.85 13.60
CA ASP A 158 4.48 1.35 14.92
C ASP A 158 5.38 0.35 15.68
N SER A 159 5.08 -0.93 15.55
CA SER A 159 5.84 -2.02 16.18
C SER A 159 7.21 -2.19 15.51
N LEU A 160 7.27 -2.13 14.17
CA LEU A 160 8.51 -2.17 13.41
C LEU A 160 9.37 -0.91 13.69
N CYS A 161 8.78 0.28 13.72
CA CYS A 161 9.44 1.52 14.11
C CYS A 161 10.02 1.44 15.53
N SER A 162 9.28 0.86 16.48
CA SER A 162 9.77 0.67 17.86
C SER A 162 11.00 -0.24 17.91
N LEU A 163 11.04 -1.29 17.07
CA LEU A 163 12.20 -2.19 16.94
C LEU A 163 13.40 -1.48 16.29
N ILE A 164 13.17 -0.66 15.27
CA ILE A 164 14.20 0.15 14.58
C ILE A 164 14.82 1.19 15.52
N LEU A 165 14.00 1.86 16.34
CA LEU A 165 14.45 2.82 17.36
C LEU A 165 15.26 2.15 18.48
N GLY A 166 15.13 0.83 18.62
CA GLY A 166 15.95 0.05 19.52
C GLY A 166 15.24 -0.40 20.79
N SER A 167 13.92 -0.31 20.87
CA SER A 167 13.14 -0.81 22.01
C SER A 167 13.32 -2.32 22.19
N PRO A 168 13.43 -2.82 23.44
CA PRO A 168 13.60 -4.25 23.68
C PRO A 168 12.38 -5.04 23.16
N PRO A 169 12.58 -6.21 22.53
CA PRO A 169 11.50 -6.96 21.88
C PRO A 169 10.39 -7.40 22.86
N GLY A 170 10.73 -7.65 24.13
CA GLY A 170 9.74 -7.98 25.16
C GLY A 170 8.68 -6.89 25.33
N LYS A 171 9.09 -5.62 25.35
CA LYS A 171 8.16 -4.48 25.45
C LYS A 171 7.26 -4.38 24.22
N VAL A 172 7.79 -4.69 23.04
CA VAL A 172 7.03 -4.69 21.77
C VAL A 172 5.97 -5.78 21.79
N TYR A 173 6.30 -7.00 22.25
CA TYR A 173 5.32 -8.08 22.37
C TYR A 173 4.19 -7.77 23.37
N SER A 174 4.51 -7.17 24.52
CA SER A 174 3.49 -6.76 25.49
C SER A 174 2.55 -5.70 24.89
N LYS A 175 3.10 -4.71 24.16
CA LYS A 175 2.30 -3.69 23.48
C LYS A 175 1.42 -4.31 22.38
N LEU A 176 1.97 -5.19 21.56
CA LEU A 176 1.23 -5.90 20.51
C LEU A 176 0.06 -6.69 21.09
N ARG A 177 0.28 -7.47 22.16
CA ARG A 177 -0.78 -8.26 22.79
C ARG A 177 -1.92 -7.36 23.31
N ALA A 178 -1.59 -6.23 23.93
CA ALA A 178 -2.59 -5.27 24.42
C ALA A 178 -3.38 -4.62 23.27
N VAL A 179 -2.72 -4.28 22.16
CA VAL A 179 -3.38 -3.68 20.99
C VAL A 179 -4.23 -4.70 20.23
N THR A 180 -3.76 -5.94 20.07
CA THR A 180 -4.53 -7.02 19.45
C THR A 180 -5.78 -7.34 20.26
N ALA A 181 -5.70 -7.38 21.60
CA ALA A 181 -6.89 -7.58 22.45
C ALA A 181 -7.95 -6.49 22.19
N ARG A 182 -7.54 -5.22 22.14
CA ARG A 182 -8.44 -4.09 21.84
C ARG A 182 -9.00 -4.12 20.42
N LEU A 183 -8.22 -4.59 19.45
CA LEU A 183 -8.69 -4.74 18.07
C LEU A 183 -9.70 -5.89 17.95
N ALA A 184 -9.51 -6.97 18.71
CA ALA A 184 -10.45 -8.09 18.74
C ALA A 184 -11.78 -7.72 19.41
N GLU A 185 -11.78 -6.87 20.43
CA GLU A 185 -13.00 -6.40 21.12
C GLU A 185 -13.88 -5.47 20.26
N LYS A 186 -13.34 -4.89 19.18
CA LYS A 186 -14.06 -3.94 18.32
C LYS A 186 -14.90 -4.61 17.24
N TYR A 187 -14.82 -5.92 17.10
CA TYR A 187 -15.55 -6.74 16.12
C TYR A 187 -16.31 -7.85 16.85
#